data_AF-A0A0C5E1L9-F1
#
_entry.id   AF-A0A0C5E1L9-F1
#
_cell.length_a   1.000
_cell.length_b   1.000
_cell.length_c   1.000
_cell.angle_alpha   90.00
_cell.angle_beta   90.00
_cell.angle_gamma   90.00
#
_symmetry.space_group_name_H-M   'P 1'
#
loop_
_entity.id
_entity.type
_entity.pdbx_description
1 polymer ?
#
loop_
_entity_poly.entity_id
_entity_poly.type
_entity_poly.pdbx_seq_one_letter_code
_entity_poly.pdbx_strand_id
1 'polypeptide(L)'
;MQRLRIRSSVLFLLLVAGLAIYGQAKAEIPQQAEHYRRDLTRIAQAEWGLDAPVATFAAQIHQESRWRFDAKSPVGAQGLGQVMPSTATWLADLFPKALGKVEPYNPIWSMQALVSYDRWLDAKVKARTPCEQAAMFLSSYNGGLGWVIRDRKLASAKGADPLTWFNSVERFNDGRSAAAFKENRQYPRLILLRWEALYVAAGWGQGVCQ
;
A
#
# COMPACT_ATOMS: atom_id res chain seq x y z
N MET A 1 74.33 8.31 18.84
CA MET A 1 74.79 9.35 17.87
C MET A 1 73.96 9.20 16.60
N GLN A 2 73.09 10.18 16.29
CA GLN A 2 73.08 10.98 15.04
C GLN A 2 72.91 10.15 13.74
N ARG A 3 72.00 10.43 12.79
CA ARG A 3 71.22 11.62 12.42
C ARG A 3 70.06 11.20 11.50
N LEU A 4 69.02 12.02 11.57
CA LEU A 4 67.89 12.22 10.68
C LEU A 4 68.28 12.33 9.18
N ARG A 5 67.48 11.74 8.28
CA ARG A 5 67.21 12.32 6.95
C ARG A 5 65.74 12.18 6.57
N ILE A 6 65.10 13.35 6.55
CA ILE A 6 63.75 13.64 6.09
C ILE A 6 63.65 13.35 4.58
N ARG A 7 62.57 12.70 4.16
CA ARG A 7 62.01 12.88 2.81
C ARG A 7 60.55 13.29 2.96
N SER A 8 60.32 14.57 2.71
CA SER A 8 59.04 15.24 2.62
C SER A 8 58.20 14.60 1.51
N SER A 9 56.99 14.14 1.85
CA SER A 9 55.93 13.91 0.87
C SER A 9 54.78 14.84 1.23
N VAL A 10 54.67 15.90 0.45
CA VAL A 10 53.61 16.91 0.53
C VAL A 10 52.32 16.31 0.00
N LEU A 11 51.33 16.23 0.89
CA LEU A 11 49.91 16.55 0.73
C LEU A 11 49.32 16.65 -0.69
N PHE A 12 48.32 15.82 -0.98
CA PHE A 12 47.12 16.26 -1.70
C PHE A 12 45.90 15.45 -1.21
N LEU A 13 45.32 15.90 -0.10
CA LEU A 13 43.98 15.53 0.32
C LEU A 13 43.00 16.28 -0.61
N LEU A 14 42.49 15.60 -1.63
CA LEU A 14 41.33 16.08 -2.39
C LEU A 14 40.09 15.93 -1.52
N LEU A 15 39.82 16.97 -0.74
CA LEU A 15 38.56 17.21 -0.06
C LEU A 15 37.53 17.56 -1.13
N VAL A 16 36.90 16.56 -1.73
CA VAL A 16 35.72 16.77 -2.57
C VAL A 16 34.57 17.15 -1.65
N ALA A 17 34.44 18.45 -1.38
CA ALA A 17 33.23 19.05 -0.85
C ALA A 17 32.15 18.95 -1.93
N GLY A 18 31.56 17.76 -2.07
CA GLY A 18 30.33 17.58 -2.81
C GLY A 18 29.21 18.27 -2.04
N LEU A 19 28.79 19.45 -2.53
CA LEU A 19 27.49 20.02 -2.19
C LEU A 19 26.42 18.99 -2.55
N ALA A 20 26.01 18.19 -1.58
CA ALA A 20 24.82 17.38 -1.67
C ALA A 20 23.63 18.35 -1.72
N ILE A 21 23.24 18.74 -2.93
CA ILE A 21 21.91 19.28 -3.18
C ILE A 21 20.96 18.14 -2.85
N TYR A 22 20.48 18.10 -1.61
CA TYR A 22 19.34 17.28 -1.22
C TYR A 22 18.12 17.86 -1.92
N GLY A 23 17.96 17.55 -3.21
CA GLY A 23 16.67 17.62 -3.85
C GLY A 23 15.78 16.66 -3.07
N GLN A 24 14.77 17.17 -2.39
CA GLN A 24 13.69 16.34 -1.90
C GLN A 24 13.09 15.67 -3.14
N ALA A 25 13.44 14.41 -3.38
CA ALA A 25 12.79 13.62 -4.40
C ALA A 25 11.31 13.64 -4.06
N LYS A 26 10.52 14.42 -4.80
CA LYS A 26 9.07 14.32 -4.73
C LYS A 26 8.75 12.86 -5.00
N ALA A 27 7.88 12.29 -4.18
CA ALA A 27 7.49 10.91 -4.40
C ALA A 27 6.65 10.89 -5.68
N GLU A 28 7.29 10.56 -6.78
CA GLU A 28 6.72 10.58 -8.12
C GLU A 28 5.95 9.28 -8.38
N ILE A 29 4.87 9.40 -9.15
CA ILE A 29 4.18 8.23 -9.70
C ILE A 29 5.16 7.55 -10.66
N PRO A 30 5.50 6.25 -10.46
CA PRO A 30 6.41 5.54 -11.34
C PRO A 30 5.88 5.57 -12.78
N GLN A 31 6.75 5.79 -13.77
CA GLN A 31 6.36 5.80 -15.19
C GLN A 31 5.63 4.51 -15.61
N GLN A 32 6.00 3.38 -15.01
CA GLN A 32 5.37 2.08 -15.23
C GLN A 32 3.86 2.10 -14.91
N ALA A 33 3.40 2.93 -13.98
CA ALA A 33 1.99 3.06 -13.63
C ALA A 33 1.15 3.45 -14.85
N GLU A 34 1.63 4.42 -15.65
CA GLU A 34 0.90 4.95 -16.80
C GLU A 34 0.54 3.89 -17.83
N HIS A 35 1.38 2.86 -17.98
CA HIS A 35 1.11 1.74 -18.88
C HIS A 35 -0.17 0.98 -18.51
N TYR A 36 -0.50 0.91 -17.22
CA TYR A 36 -1.61 0.14 -16.68
C TYR A 36 -2.82 0.99 -16.31
N ARG A 37 -2.78 2.32 -16.48
CA ARG A 37 -3.87 3.23 -16.07
C ARG A 37 -5.22 2.82 -16.62
N ARG A 38 -5.29 2.56 -17.93
CA ARG A 38 -6.54 2.18 -18.61
C ARG A 38 -7.06 0.82 -18.16
N ASP A 39 -6.16 -0.12 -17.90
CA ASP A 39 -6.54 -1.45 -17.44
C ASP A 39 -7.05 -1.40 -16.00
N LEU A 40 -6.36 -0.71 -15.09
CA LEU A 40 -6.83 -0.50 -13.73
C LEU A 40 -8.20 0.18 -13.73
N THR A 41 -8.39 1.22 -14.55
CA THR A 41 -9.69 1.92 -14.66
C THR A 41 -10.80 0.95 -15.06
N ARG A 42 -10.58 0.13 -16.10
CA ARG A 42 -11.57 -0.85 -16.57
C ARG A 42 -11.87 -1.91 -15.51
N ILE A 43 -10.84 -2.44 -14.85
CA ILE A 43 -10.96 -3.46 -13.81
C ILE A 43 -11.77 -2.89 -12.63
N ALA A 44 -11.38 -1.72 -12.14
CA ALA A 44 -12.05 -1.05 -11.03
C ALA A 44 -13.52 -0.78 -11.36
N GLN A 45 -13.82 -0.24 -12.55
CA GLN A 45 -15.19 0.07 -12.94
C GLN A 45 -16.07 -1.17 -13.16
N ALA A 46 -15.51 -2.26 -13.66
CA ALA A 46 -16.24 -3.52 -13.81
C ALA A 46 -16.66 -4.13 -12.45
N GLU A 47 -15.84 -3.93 -11.41
CA GLU A 47 -16.05 -4.49 -10.08
C GLU A 47 -16.83 -3.56 -9.13
N TRP A 48 -16.56 -2.26 -9.18
CA TRP A 48 -17.05 -1.25 -8.23
C TRP A 48 -18.05 -0.25 -8.85
N GLY A 49 -18.28 -0.30 -10.16
CA GLY A 49 -19.15 0.63 -10.89
C GLY A 49 -18.41 1.84 -11.47
N LEU A 50 -19.10 2.67 -12.25
CA LEU A 50 -18.48 3.77 -13.01
C LEU A 50 -17.77 4.81 -12.11
N ASP A 51 -18.24 4.97 -10.88
CA ASP A 51 -17.69 5.88 -9.87
C ASP A 51 -16.57 5.24 -9.02
N ALA A 52 -15.98 4.13 -9.46
CA ALA A 52 -14.92 3.43 -8.75
C ALA A 52 -13.75 4.39 -8.38
N PRO A 53 -13.19 4.28 -7.17
CA PRO A 53 -12.12 5.16 -6.71
C PRO A 53 -10.76 4.72 -7.28
N VAL A 54 -10.58 4.88 -8.60
CA VAL A 54 -9.39 4.42 -9.35
C VAL A 54 -8.10 4.97 -8.76
N ALA A 55 -8.09 6.21 -8.28
CA ALA A 55 -6.92 6.82 -7.64
C ALA A 55 -6.52 6.10 -6.34
N THR A 56 -7.49 5.57 -5.58
CA THR A 56 -7.25 4.78 -4.36
C THR A 56 -6.58 3.45 -4.69
N PHE A 57 -7.06 2.71 -5.71
CA PHE A 57 -6.41 1.45 -6.11
C PHE A 57 -5.00 1.68 -6.66
N ALA A 58 -4.81 2.75 -7.43
CA ALA A 58 -3.48 3.12 -7.93
C ALA A 58 -2.51 3.46 -6.78
N ALA A 59 -3.01 4.14 -5.75
CA ALA A 59 -2.29 4.43 -4.51
C ALA A 59 -1.93 3.17 -3.72
N GLN A 60 -2.82 2.18 -3.66
CA GLN A 60 -2.56 0.90 -3.02
C GLN A 60 -1.51 0.09 -3.78
N ILE A 61 -1.61 -0.03 -5.11
CA ILE A 61 -0.59 -0.69 -5.95
C ILE A 61 0.78 0.00 -5.78
N HIS A 62 0.80 1.33 -5.67
CA HIS A 62 2.02 2.08 -5.36
C HIS A 62 2.60 1.62 -4.03
N GLN A 63 1.79 1.57 -2.98
CA GLN A 63 2.22 1.16 -1.65
C GLN A 63 2.73 -0.29 -1.62
N GLU A 64 2.11 -1.18 -2.37
CA GLU A 64 2.46 -2.60 -2.40
C GLU A 64 3.76 -2.88 -3.16
N SER A 65 3.85 -2.41 -4.40
CA SER A 65 4.92 -2.83 -5.31
C SER A 65 5.67 -1.68 -5.97
N ARG A 66 5.23 -0.43 -5.77
CA ARG A 66 5.64 0.72 -6.58
C ARG A 66 5.50 0.43 -8.08
N TRP A 67 4.40 -0.24 -8.44
CA TRP A 67 4.10 -0.67 -9.82
C TRP A 67 5.09 -1.68 -10.44
N ARG A 68 5.85 -2.42 -9.62
CA ARG A 68 6.72 -3.50 -10.09
C ARG A 68 5.97 -4.82 -10.17
N PHE A 69 5.62 -5.26 -11.37
CA PHE A 69 4.89 -6.51 -11.57
C PHE A 69 5.67 -7.76 -11.14
N ASP A 70 7.00 -7.68 -11.12
CA ASP A 70 7.92 -8.76 -10.71
C ASP A 70 8.25 -8.73 -9.21
N ALA A 71 7.61 -7.84 -8.45
CA ALA A 71 7.91 -7.68 -7.03
C ALA A 71 7.61 -8.96 -6.25
N LYS A 72 8.61 -9.41 -5.49
CA LYS A 72 8.48 -10.50 -4.52
C LYS A 72 9.04 -10.05 -3.18
N SER A 73 8.22 -10.08 -2.14
CA SER A 73 8.68 -9.72 -0.79
C SER A 73 9.53 -10.83 -0.16
N PRO A 74 10.33 -10.54 0.88
CA PRO A 74 11.07 -11.55 1.63
C PRO A 74 10.18 -12.64 2.24
N VAL A 75 8.92 -12.32 2.56
CA VAL A 75 7.93 -13.26 3.10
C VAL A 75 7.12 -13.97 2.02
N GLY A 76 7.39 -13.69 0.75
CA GLY A 76 6.85 -14.43 -0.39
C GLY A 76 5.59 -13.83 -1.03
N ALA A 77 5.19 -12.61 -0.68
CA ALA A 77 4.14 -11.85 -1.35
C ALA A 77 4.53 -11.50 -2.79
N GLN A 78 3.59 -11.49 -3.75
CA GLN A 78 3.92 -11.47 -5.18
C GLN A 78 3.08 -10.46 -5.97
N GLY A 79 3.68 -9.90 -7.02
CA GLY A 79 2.96 -9.10 -8.02
C GLY A 79 2.69 -7.66 -7.62
N LEU A 80 1.88 -6.98 -8.42
CA LEU A 80 1.50 -5.58 -8.19
C LEU A 80 0.80 -5.38 -6.84
N GLY A 81 -0.07 -6.30 -6.46
CA GLY A 81 -0.81 -6.25 -5.19
C GLY A 81 -0.14 -6.95 -4.00
N GLN A 82 1.08 -7.48 -4.16
CA GLN A 82 1.79 -8.24 -3.11
C GLN A 82 0.90 -9.27 -2.41
N VAL A 83 0.22 -10.10 -3.19
CA VAL A 83 -0.68 -11.13 -2.65
C VAL A 83 0.15 -12.35 -2.24
N MET A 84 -0.14 -12.92 -1.06
CA MET A 84 0.49 -14.17 -0.60
C MET A 84 0.02 -15.36 -1.46
N PRO A 85 0.86 -16.38 -1.73
CA PRO A 85 0.48 -17.50 -2.59
C PRO A 85 -0.80 -18.23 -2.14
N SER A 86 -0.99 -18.46 -0.84
CA SER A 86 -2.22 -19.07 -0.31
C SER A 86 -3.45 -18.18 -0.51
N THR A 87 -3.30 -16.86 -0.34
CA THR A 87 -4.36 -15.88 -0.62
C THR A 87 -4.69 -15.83 -2.10
N ALA A 88 -3.69 -15.92 -2.98
CA ALA A 88 -3.88 -15.95 -4.43
C ALA A 88 -4.72 -17.15 -4.87
N THR A 89 -4.42 -18.34 -4.35
CA THR A 89 -5.25 -19.55 -4.57
C THR A 89 -6.66 -19.37 -4.06
N TRP A 90 -6.83 -18.91 -2.82
CA TRP A 90 -8.15 -18.69 -2.23
C TRP A 90 -8.99 -17.66 -3.00
N LEU A 91 -8.36 -16.56 -3.46
CA LEU A 91 -9.03 -15.56 -4.28
C LEU A 91 -9.46 -16.13 -5.64
N ALA A 92 -8.61 -16.94 -6.28
CA ALA A 92 -8.97 -17.60 -7.53
C ALA A 92 -10.16 -18.55 -7.38
N ASP A 93 -10.25 -19.28 -6.27
CA ASP A 93 -11.41 -20.13 -5.95
C ASP A 93 -12.67 -19.30 -5.66
N LEU A 94 -12.51 -18.14 -5.01
CA LEU A 94 -13.62 -17.25 -4.64
C LEU A 94 -14.14 -16.43 -5.84
N PHE A 95 -13.25 -16.03 -6.75
CA PHE A 95 -13.55 -15.21 -7.93
C PHE A 95 -13.13 -15.90 -9.24
N PRO A 96 -13.62 -17.11 -9.53
CA PRO A 96 -13.12 -17.92 -10.65
C PRO A 96 -13.37 -17.27 -12.01
N LYS A 97 -14.43 -16.44 -12.13
CA LYS A 97 -14.73 -15.69 -13.35
C LYS A 97 -13.78 -14.51 -13.59
N ALA A 98 -13.30 -13.88 -12.52
CA ALA A 98 -12.41 -12.72 -12.63
C ALA A 98 -10.94 -13.14 -12.73
N LEU A 99 -10.53 -14.17 -11.97
CA LEU A 99 -9.13 -14.52 -11.78
C LEU A 99 -8.70 -15.80 -12.49
N GLY A 100 -9.56 -16.79 -12.66
CA GLY A 100 -9.20 -18.06 -13.31
C GLY A 100 -7.93 -18.69 -12.73
N LYS A 101 -6.95 -19.00 -13.58
CA LYS A 101 -5.66 -19.56 -13.16
C LYS A 101 -4.85 -18.53 -12.38
N VAL A 102 -4.25 -18.94 -11.26
CA VAL A 102 -3.38 -18.09 -10.43
C VAL A 102 -2.14 -17.64 -11.19
N GLU A 103 -2.02 -16.33 -11.45
CA GLU A 103 -0.89 -15.71 -12.17
C GLU A 103 -0.44 -14.39 -11.49
N PRO A 104 0.14 -14.43 -10.28
CA PRO A 104 0.39 -13.22 -9.48
C PRO A 104 1.35 -12.21 -10.13
N TYR A 105 2.25 -12.65 -11.01
CA TYR A 105 3.16 -11.76 -11.76
C TYR A 105 2.55 -11.22 -13.08
N ASN A 106 1.36 -11.69 -13.47
CA ASN A 106 0.61 -11.10 -14.58
C ASN A 106 -0.04 -9.80 -14.07
N PRO A 107 0.29 -8.62 -14.63
CA PRO A 107 -0.22 -7.34 -14.13
C PRO A 107 -1.75 -7.25 -14.10
N ILE A 108 -2.43 -7.79 -15.12
CA ILE A 108 -3.89 -7.76 -15.20
C ILE A 108 -4.49 -8.62 -14.08
N TRP A 109 -4.00 -9.85 -13.93
CA TRP A 109 -4.43 -10.75 -12.87
C TRP A 109 -4.18 -10.13 -11.49
N SER A 110 -3.01 -9.51 -11.28
CA SER A 110 -2.64 -8.92 -9.99
C SER A 110 -3.52 -7.73 -9.62
N MET A 111 -3.85 -6.87 -10.59
CA MET A 111 -4.80 -5.76 -10.39
C MET A 111 -6.22 -6.26 -10.14
N GLN A 112 -6.68 -7.28 -10.88
CA GLN A 112 -7.99 -7.91 -10.63
C GLN A 112 -8.03 -8.48 -9.21
N ALA A 113 -7.01 -9.23 -8.80
CA ALA A 113 -6.98 -9.86 -7.49
C ALA A 113 -7.04 -8.82 -6.36
N LEU A 114 -6.29 -7.71 -6.48
CA LEU A 114 -6.34 -6.60 -5.53
C LEU A 114 -7.73 -5.99 -5.47
N VAL A 115 -8.29 -5.58 -6.62
CA VAL A 115 -9.59 -4.90 -6.70
C VAL A 115 -10.74 -5.79 -6.21
N SER A 116 -10.76 -7.08 -6.58
CA SER A 116 -11.76 -8.04 -6.10
C SER A 116 -11.62 -8.31 -4.61
N TYR A 117 -10.38 -8.39 -4.10
CA TYR A 117 -10.16 -8.62 -2.67
C TYR A 117 -10.58 -7.41 -1.83
N ASP A 118 -10.25 -6.20 -2.25
CA ASP A 118 -10.74 -4.98 -1.60
C ASP A 118 -12.27 -4.94 -1.62
N ARG A 119 -12.92 -5.33 -2.73
CA ARG A 119 -14.39 -5.38 -2.81
C ARG A 119 -14.99 -6.37 -1.82
N TRP A 120 -14.33 -7.52 -1.67
CA TRP A 120 -14.72 -8.51 -0.67
C TRP A 120 -14.60 -7.99 0.75
N LEU A 121 -13.49 -7.31 1.07
CA LEU A 121 -13.22 -6.75 2.38
C LEU A 121 -14.17 -5.59 2.71
N ASP A 122 -14.42 -4.72 1.74
CA ASP A 122 -15.39 -3.63 1.82
C ASP A 122 -16.77 -4.15 2.23
N ALA A 123 -17.25 -5.23 1.61
CA ALA A 123 -18.53 -5.85 1.95
C ALA A 123 -18.57 -6.46 3.37
N LYS A 124 -17.43 -6.65 4.05
CA LYS A 124 -17.33 -7.24 5.40
C LYS A 124 -17.18 -6.23 6.52
N VAL A 125 -16.91 -4.96 6.18
CA VAL A 125 -16.78 -3.88 7.16
C VAL A 125 -17.88 -2.84 6.97
N LYS A 126 -18.12 -2.05 8.00
CA LYS A 126 -19.09 -0.95 7.97
C LYS A 126 -18.52 0.23 8.74
N ALA A 127 -18.51 1.39 8.11
CA ALA A 127 -18.00 2.62 8.68
C ALA A 127 -18.94 3.81 8.45
N ARG A 128 -18.63 4.95 9.08
CA ARG A 128 -19.41 6.20 9.00
C ARG A 128 -19.39 6.83 7.61
N THR A 129 -18.23 6.80 6.96
CA THR A 129 -18.00 7.47 5.67
C THR A 129 -17.22 6.54 4.73
N PRO A 130 -17.22 6.80 3.41
CA PRO A 130 -16.39 6.05 2.46
C PRO A 130 -14.91 6.05 2.83
N CYS A 131 -14.37 7.18 3.33
CA CYS A 131 -12.97 7.27 3.74
C CYS A 131 -12.66 6.37 4.96
N GLU A 132 -13.54 6.35 5.96
CA GLU A 132 -13.40 5.46 7.12
C GLU A 132 -13.57 3.98 6.71
N GLN A 133 -14.48 3.71 5.76
CA GLN A 133 -14.72 2.39 5.18
C GLN A 133 -13.46 1.88 4.48
N ALA A 134 -12.85 2.74 3.65
CA ALA A 134 -11.60 2.44 2.96
C ALA A 134 -10.46 2.15 3.92
N ALA A 135 -10.33 2.93 4.98
CA ALA A 135 -9.29 2.69 5.95
C ALA A 135 -9.45 1.33 6.66
N MET A 136 -10.69 0.89 6.92
CA MET A 136 -10.96 -0.43 7.49
C MET A 136 -10.67 -1.58 6.53
N PHE A 137 -11.06 -1.49 5.26
CA PHE A 137 -10.77 -2.57 4.30
C PHE A 137 -9.28 -2.63 3.97
N LEU A 138 -8.58 -1.49 3.82
CA LEU A 138 -7.13 -1.45 3.58
C LEU A 138 -6.34 -2.02 4.78
N SER A 139 -6.78 -1.68 6.00
CA SER A 139 -6.23 -2.29 7.21
C SER A 139 -6.45 -3.81 7.24
N SER A 140 -7.60 -4.27 6.75
CA SER A 140 -7.92 -5.69 6.65
C SER A 140 -7.11 -6.40 5.55
N TYR A 141 -6.81 -5.70 4.45
CA TYR A 141 -5.95 -6.20 3.36
C TYR A 141 -4.54 -6.49 3.88
N ASN A 142 -3.93 -5.50 4.54
CA ASN A 142 -2.57 -5.62 5.07
C ASN A 142 -2.47 -6.56 6.28
N GLY A 143 -3.41 -6.48 7.22
CA GLY A 143 -3.28 -7.11 8.54
C GLY A 143 -4.32 -8.15 8.89
N GLY A 144 -5.24 -8.48 7.97
CA GLY A 144 -6.31 -9.45 8.15
C GLY A 144 -7.60 -8.90 8.79
N LEU A 145 -8.74 -9.24 8.18
CA LEU A 145 -10.09 -8.83 8.62
C LEU A 145 -10.40 -9.21 10.08
N GLY A 146 -10.04 -10.43 10.50
CA GLY A 146 -10.34 -10.92 11.84
C GLY A 146 -9.75 -10.02 12.93
N TRP A 147 -8.57 -9.46 12.70
CA TRP A 147 -7.96 -8.54 13.64
C TRP A 147 -8.63 -7.15 13.64
N VAL A 148 -9.07 -6.65 12.50
CA VAL A 148 -9.85 -5.40 12.44
C VAL A 148 -11.17 -5.55 13.21
N ILE A 149 -11.84 -6.70 13.10
CA ILE A 149 -13.05 -7.00 13.89
C ILE A 149 -12.75 -6.97 15.40
N ARG A 150 -11.62 -7.55 15.81
CA ARG A 150 -11.18 -7.54 17.22
C ARG A 150 -10.89 -6.14 17.72
N ASP A 151 -10.13 -5.34 16.97
CA ASP A 151 -9.82 -3.96 17.31
C ASP A 151 -11.09 -3.10 17.44
N ARG A 152 -12.07 -3.31 16.54
CA ARG A 152 -13.39 -2.64 16.61
C ARG A 152 -14.18 -3.02 17.86
N LYS A 153 -14.15 -4.30 18.24
CA LYS A 153 -14.79 -4.77 19.48
C LYS A 153 -14.13 -4.14 20.70
N LEU A 154 -12.79 -4.08 20.72
CA LEU A 154 -12.04 -3.44 21.79
C LEU A 154 -12.31 -1.92 21.86
N ALA A 155 -12.32 -1.24 20.72
CA ALA A 155 -12.66 0.18 20.62
C ALA A 155 -14.04 0.48 21.23
N SER A 156 -15.06 -0.28 20.83
CA SER A 156 -16.43 -0.17 21.38
C SER A 156 -16.46 -0.41 22.89
N ALA A 157 -15.81 -1.48 23.36
CA ALA A 157 -15.72 -1.79 24.79
C ALA A 157 -14.99 -0.72 25.62
N LYS A 158 -14.21 0.15 24.96
CA LYS A 158 -13.50 1.29 25.57
C LYS A 158 -14.17 2.64 25.29
N GLY A 159 -15.39 2.64 24.75
CA GLY A 159 -16.20 3.84 24.52
C GLY A 159 -15.85 4.63 23.27
N ALA A 160 -15.03 4.09 22.35
CA ALA A 160 -14.75 4.71 21.05
C ALA A 160 -15.77 4.25 19.99
N ASP A 161 -15.98 5.05 18.95
CA ASP A 161 -16.92 4.72 17.87
C ASP A 161 -16.36 3.59 16.97
N PRO A 162 -16.95 2.38 16.96
CA PRO A 162 -16.45 1.26 16.15
C PRO A 162 -16.75 1.39 14.65
N LEU A 163 -17.46 2.46 14.24
CA LEU A 163 -17.70 2.81 12.84
C LEU A 163 -16.74 3.88 12.31
N THR A 164 -15.88 4.42 13.15
CA THR A 164 -14.86 5.40 12.77
C THR A 164 -13.48 4.75 12.89
N TRP A 165 -12.67 4.82 11.85
CA TRP A 165 -11.30 4.33 11.85
C TRP A 165 -10.34 5.36 12.43
N PHE A 166 -10.24 6.53 11.79
CA PHE A 166 -9.27 7.56 12.16
C PHE A 166 -9.57 8.15 13.54
N ASN A 167 -8.54 8.26 14.38
CA ASN A 167 -8.62 8.69 15.78
C ASN A 167 -9.58 7.85 16.67
N SER A 168 -10.13 6.74 16.16
CA SER A 168 -11.01 5.84 16.90
C SER A 168 -10.44 4.42 16.86
N VAL A 169 -10.94 3.52 15.99
CA VAL A 169 -10.52 2.10 15.95
C VAL A 169 -9.01 1.93 15.80
N GLU A 170 -8.33 2.80 15.04
CA GLU A 170 -6.89 2.67 14.80
C GLU A 170 -6.03 2.76 16.08
N ARG A 171 -6.58 3.29 17.18
CA ARG A 171 -5.87 3.43 18.47
C ARG A 171 -5.81 2.13 19.30
N PHE A 172 -6.60 1.12 18.93
CA PHE A 172 -6.77 -0.09 19.72
C PHE A 172 -6.05 -1.26 19.08
N ASN A 173 -5.32 -2.04 19.87
CA ASN A 173 -4.59 -3.24 19.44
C ASN A 173 -5.01 -4.43 20.30
N ASP A 174 -5.84 -5.32 19.75
CA ASP A 174 -6.26 -6.53 20.48
C ASP A 174 -5.29 -7.71 20.25
N GLY A 175 -3.98 -7.51 20.44
CA GLY A 175 -3.00 -8.61 20.53
C GLY A 175 -2.07 -8.82 19.34
N ARG A 176 -1.97 -7.87 18.39
CA ARG A 176 -0.84 -7.88 17.44
C ARG A 176 0.46 -7.48 18.14
N SER A 177 1.59 -7.93 17.61
CA SER A 177 2.89 -7.39 18.01
C SER A 177 2.97 -5.89 17.73
N ALA A 178 3.83 -5.17 18.47
CA ALA A 178 3.98 -3.72 18.28
C ALA A 178 4.40 -3.36 16.84
N ALA A 179 5.26 -4.16 16.21
CA ALA A 179 5.70 -3.96 14.84
C ALA A 179 4.54 -4.14 13.84
N ALA A 180 3.81 -5.26 13.93
CA ALA A 180 2.68 -5.53 13.04
C ALA A 180 1.54 -4.51 13.22
N PHE A 181 1.30 -4.07 14.45
CA PHE A 181 0.34 -3.00 14.73
C PHE A 181 0.76 -1.68 14.06
N LYS A 182 2.01 -1.27 14.23
CA LYS A 182 2.54 -0.04 13.63
C LYS A 182 2.46 -0.08 12.10
N GLU A 183 2.91 -1.16 11.49
CA GLU A 183 2.83 -1.36 10.02
C GLU A 183 1.38 -1.24 9.53
N ASN A 184 0.47 -1.95 10.19
CA ASN A 184 -0.94 -1.96 9.82
C ASN A 184 -1.62 -0.60 9.97
N ARG A 185 -1.26 0.21 10.97
CA ARG A 185 -1.81 1.57 11.10
C ARG A 185 -1.22 2.55 10.08
N GLN A 186 0.03 2.33 9.69
CA GLN A 186 0.68 3.15 8.67
C GLN A 186 0.09 2.87 7.27
N TYR A 187 -0.33 1.65 6.99
CA TYR A 187 -0.77 1.23 5.66
C TYR A 187 -1.95 2.06 5.10
N PRO A 188 -3.13 2.16 5.76
CA PRO A 188 -4.20 3.03 5.29
C PRO A 188 -3.81 4.51 5.20
N ARG A 189 -2.97 4.99 6.13
CA ARG A 189 -2.53 6.39 6.16
C ARG A 189 -1.66 6.74 4.96
N LEU A 190 -0.74 5.86 4.59
CA LEU A 190 0.09 6.07 3.41
C LEU A 190 -0.73 6.06 2.13
N ILE A 191 -1.69 5.16 2.00
CA ILE A 191 -2.54 5.07 0.80
C ILE A 191 -3.47 6.29 0.72
N LEU A 192 -4.31 6.49 1.73
CA LEU A 192 -5.40 7.46 1.68
C LEU A 192 -4.94 8.90 1.88
N LEU A 193 -3.94 9.14 2.73
CA LEU A 193 -3.53 10.49 3.11
C LEU A 193 -2.25 10.96 2.42
N ARG A 194 -1.60 10.12 1.61
CA ARG A 194 -0.38 10.47 0.89
C ARG A 194 -0.44 10.10 -0.59
N TRP A 195 -0.59 8.81 -0.91
CA TRP A 195 -0.52 8.35 -2.29
C TRP A 195 -1.74 8.74 -3.11
N GLU A 196 -2.94 8.62 -2.54
CA GLU A 196 -4.21 8.91 -3.22
C GLU A 196 -4.25 10.33 -3.77
N ALA A 197 -3.89 11.32 -2.96
CA ALA A 197 -3.84 12.72 -3.40
C ALA A 197 -2.93 12.94 -4.62
N LEU A 198 -1.81 12.20 -4.71
CA LEU A 198 -0.92 12.27 -5.87
C LEU A 198 -1.58 11.69 -7.13
N TYR A 199 -2.28 10.57 -7.02
CA TYR A 199 -2.99 9.97 -8.16
C TYR A 199 -4.21 10.77 -8.60
N VAL A 200 -4.96 11.35 -7.66
CA VAL A 200 -6.05 12.29 -7.95
C VAL A 200 -5.51 13.48 -8.74
N ALA A 201 -4.43 14.11 -8.26
CA ALA A 201 -3.80 15.25 -8.93
C ALA A 201 -3.24 14.89 -10.32
N ALA A 202 -2.84 13.64 -10.54
CA ALA A 202 -2.36 13.12 -11.82
C ALA A 202 -3.48 12.67 -12.78
N GLY A 203 -4.75 12.86 -12.43
CA GLY A 203 -5.89 12.58 -13.30
C GLY A 203 -6.25 11.10 -13.42
N TRP A 204 -5.94 10.29 -12.41
CA TRP A 204 -6.31 8.87 -12.38
C TRP A 204 -7.78 8.62 -12.03
N GLY A 205 -8.55 9.66 -11.71
CA GLY A 205 -9.94 9.56 -11.29
C GLY A 205 -10.13 10.01 -9.84
N GLN A 206 -11.28 9.68 -9.27
CA GLN A 206 -11.64 10.07 -7.91
C GLN A 206 -10.88 9.21 -6.88
N GLY A 207 -10.50 9.82 -5.76
CA GLY A 207 -10.11 9.14 -4.52
C GLY A 207 -11.32 8.98 -3.59
N VAL A 208 -11.22 8.09 -2.60
CA VAL A 208 -12.28 7.82 -1.62
C VAL A 208 -12.25 8.76 -0.41
N CYS A 209 -11.11 9.40 -0.14
CA CYS A 209 -10.89 10.35 0.94
C CYS A 209 -10.64 11.76 0.39
N GLN A 210 -11.72 12.39 -0.11
CA GLN A 210 -11.71 13.79 -0.56
C GLN A 210 -12.29 14.73 0.50
#